data_AF-A0A8S4AHS8-F1
#
_entry.id   AF-A0A8S4AHS8-F1
#
_cell.length_a   1.000
_cell.length_b   1.000
_cell.length_c   1.000
_cell.angle_alpha   90.00
_cell.angle_beta   90.00
_cell.angle_gamma   90.00
#
_symmetry.space_group_name_H-M   'P 1'
#
loop_
_entity.id
_entity.type
_entity.pdbx_description
1 polymer ?
#
loop_
_entity_poly.entity_id
_entity_poly.type
_entity_poly.pdbx_seq_one_letter_code
_entity_poly.pdbx_strand_id
1 'polypeptide(L)'
;GSVCGAHIVLSLPPCVRVRVQVWQRNICAYAVVIVVKMAEGETEKEYDTRKAIEELRERFQGLTTALRESSQSSLEASLHFCQEFCQVLVEHAGRWKTDEDPLPLLEVYTVAILSFAKAASCLSSECENVPLLLEKLALSCAELLLSLPQHVPGALWEEFQSSMKLAHGLLQETGSTQLRLLLVLAQQDGVWANTTLSGILSSQISQTEQVHEYLESEGATLLNMRIKHLIKVDSVDKAAVLAKTCSEYPGFEGKGNFKQTYLLCICLTKSQEQLMEEITSIDCKDALEMICNLESEGDEKGALCMCTTFLKRQLLQGDVYCAWELTLFWSKLLMRLESSAESFLSHSKQMTLLCRSVCHILFLIKVIQNEVASGSIALKMTSSDHKDSKSTICKTISCLLPTDLEVKRACQLTEFLLQPTVDSYYAVESLYNEPDQKPEEDGSLPVPNSLRCELLLALKTQWPFDPEFWDWKTLKRNCLALMGEEAAIVSSIDTLNDTDEQEPLPMQIYHQRHHMRTMTSLSKKMCRHCILLLVPSVRRKRKQLSWLIHPSLDLIRKII
;
A
#
# COMPACT_ATOMS: atom_id res chain seq x y z
N GLY A 1 50.84 7.99 5.03
CA GLY A 1 51.67 8.36 6.20
C GLY A 1 52.83 7.40 6.39
N SER A 2 53.84 7.44 5.51
CA SER A 2 54.94 6.45 5.48
C SER A 2 56.23 6.88 6.19
N VAL A 3 56.25 8.01 6.90
CA VAL A 3 57.50 8.56 7.48
C VAL A 3 57.58 8.46 9.02
N CYS A 4 56.51 8.11 9.73
CA CYS A 4 56.53 8.03 11.20
C CYS A 4 57.03 6.69 11.79
N GLY A 5 57.23 5.64 10.99
CA GLY A 5 57.53 4.29 11.51
C GLY A 5 59.02 3.98 11.74
N ALA A 6 59.94 4.67 11.06
CA ALA A 6 61.36 4.30 11.05
C ALA A 6 62.11 4.71 12.33
N HIS A 7 61.67 5.77 13.02
CA HIS A 7 62.37 6.32 14.18
C HIS A 7 62.14 5.56 15.49
N ILE A 8 61.10 4.72 15.60
CA ILE A 8 60.79 3.97 16.82
C ILE A 8 61.61 2.67 16.92
N VAL A 9 62.01 2.08 15.79
CA VAL A 9 62.73 0.79 15.76
C VAL A 9 64.19 0.93 16.22
N LEU A 10 64.80 2.12 16.07
CA LEU A 10 66.19 2.41 16.41
C LEU A 10 66.47 2.63 17.91
N SER A 11 65.44 2.61 18.76
CA SER A 11 65.57 2.80 20.23
C SER A 11 65.39 1.51 21.04
N LEU A 12 65.11 0.37 20.38
CA LEU A 12 64.88 -0.91 21.04
C LEU A 12 66.18 -1.72 21.21
N PRO A 13 66.31 -2.55 22.28
CA PRO A 13 67.46 -3.44 22.50
C PRO A 13 67.71 -4.39 21.31
N PRO A 14 68.97 -4.79 21.02
CA PRO A 14 69.30 -5.58 19.82
C PRO A 14 68.46 -6.85 19.64
N CYS A 15 68.17 -7.56 20.74
CA CYS A 15 67.35 -8.78 20.72
C CYS A 15 65.87 -8.54 20.36
N VAL A 16 65.34 -7.37 20.68
CA VAL A 16 63.95 -6.98 20.37
C VAL A 16 63.86 -6.49 18.92
N ARG A 17 64.89 -5.80 18.42
CA ARG A 17 64.95 -5.31 17.03
C ARG A 17 64.96 -6.46 16.00
N VAL A 18 65.71 -7.53 16.28
CA VAL A 18 65.72 -8.76 15.45
C VAL A 18 64.35 -9.45 15.49
N ARG A 19 63.71 -9.55 16.67
CA ARG A 19 62.36 -10.14 16.77
C ARG A 19 61.29 -9.33 16.05
N VAL A 20 61.34 -7.99 16.11
CA VAL A 20 60.40 -7.10 15.40
C VAL A 20 60.60 -7.16 13.87
N GLN A 21 61.85 -7.20 13.38
CA GLN A 21 62.15 -7.36 11.95
C GLN A 21 61.74 -8.74 11.41
N VAL A 22 61.92 -9.80 12.19
CA VAL A 22 61.44 -11.15 11.83
C VAL A 22 59.91 -11.21 11.86
N TRP A 23 59.25 -10.56 12.82
CA TRP A 23 57.80 -10.44 12.88
C TRP A 23 57.22 -9.65 11.68
N GLN A 24 57.81 -8.52 11.31
CA GLN A 24 57.42 -7.74 10.12
C GLN A 24 57.65 -8.52 8.82
N ARG A 25 58.79 -9.22 8.66
CA ARG A 25 59.04 -10.08 7.49
C ARG A 25 58.04 -11.22 7.39
N ASN A 26 57.69 -11.84 8.51
CA ASN A 26 56.70 -12.93 8.53
C ASN A 26 55.30 -12.40 8.20
N ILE A 27 54.88 -11.24 8.72
CA ILE A 27 53.59 -10.63 8.35
C ILE A 27 53.55 -10.26 6.86
N CYS A 28 54.62 -9.68 6.32
CA CYS A 28 54.69 -9.40 4.88
C CYS A 28 54.68 -10.68 4.03
N ALA A 29 55.35 -11.75 4.46
CA ALA A 29 55.34 -13.03 3.75
C ALA A 29 53.96 -13.70 3.79
N TYR A 30 53.27 -13.67 4.93
CA TYR A 30 51.90 -14.18 5.05
C TYR A 30 50.90 -13.34 4.24
N ALA A 31 51.04 -12.02 4.22
CA ALA A 31 50.22 -11.15 3.38
C ALA A 31 50.45 -11.42 1.88
N VAL A 32 51.69 -11.62 1.45
CA VAL A 32 52.02 -11.96 0.06
C VAL A 32 51.46 -13.34 -0.32
N VAL A 33 51.57 -14.35 0.54
CA VAL A 33 51.01 -15.69 0.27
C VAL A 33 49.48 -15.66 0.21
N ILE A 34 48.82 -14.86 1.04
CA ILE A 34 47.36 -14.67 0.98
C ILE A 34 46.97 -13.96 -0.33
N VAL A 35 47.67 -12.91 -0.72
CA VAL A 35 47.42 -12.18 -1.98
C VAL A 35 47.68 -13.08 -3.19
N VAL A 36 48.75 -13.88 -3.18
CA VAL A 36 49.05 -14.82 -4.27
C VAL A 36 47.99 -15.93 -4.35
N LYS A 37 47.57 -16.52 -3.22
CA LYS A 37 46.49 -17.53 -3.23
C LYS A 37 45.14 -16.96 -3.64
N MET A 38 44.84 -15.71 -3.27
CA MET A 38 43.64 -15.00 -3.72
C MET A 38 43.70 -14.74 -5.23
N ALA A 39 44.85 -14.27 -5.74
CA ALA A 39 45.06 -14.06 -7.17
C ALA A 39 45.00 -15.37 -7.96
N GLU A 40 45.60 -16.45 -7.46
CA GLU A 40 45.51 -17.80 -8.07
C GLU A 40 44.05 -18.27 -8.14
N GLY A 41 43.27 -18.12 -7.05
CA GLY A 41 41.85 -18.45 -7.04
C GLY A 41 40.98 -17.55 -7.93
N GLU A 42 41.34 -16.29 -8.14
CA GLU A 42 40.69 -15.39 -9.10
C GLU A 42 41.01 -15.81 -10.55
N THR A 43 42.25 -16.21 -10.84
CA THR A 43 42.66 -16.66 -12.17
C THR A 43 42.02 -18.00 -12.60
N GLU A 44 41.81 -18.93 -11.66
CA GLU A 44 41.10 -20.19 -11.94
C GLU A 44 39.62 -19.94 -12.28
N LYS A 45 38.95 -19.07 -11.52
CA LYS A 45 37.55 -18.67 -11.82
C LYS A 45 37.40 -17.95 -13.15
N GLU A 46 38.34 -17.07 -13.49
CA GLU A 46 38.34 -16.36 -14.77
C GLU A 46 38.53 -17.34 -15.94
N TYR A 47 39.42 -18.33 -15.79
CA TYR A 47 39.62 -19.39 -16.78
C TYR A 47 38.37 -20.24 -16.98
N ASP A 48 37.74 -20.70 -15.90
CA ASP A 48 36.51 -21.49 -15.95
C ASP A 48 35.35 -20.71 -16.61
N THR A 49 35.27 -19.40 -16.34
CA THR A 49 34.28 -18.51 -16.96
C THR A 49 34.48 -18.42 -18.46
N ARG A 50 35.71 -18.12 -18.93
CA ARG A 50 36.01 -18.04 -20.37
C ARG A 50 35.70 -19.35 -21.09
N LYS A 51 36.04 -20.49 -20.48
CA LYS A 51 35.73 -21.80 -21.04
C LYS A 51 34.22 -22.02 -21.17
N ALA A 52 33.45 -21.67 -20.14
CA ALA A 52 31.99 -21.77 -20.17
C ALA A 52 31.36 -20.87 -21.25
N ILE A 53 31.91 -19.68 -21.49
CA ILE A 53 31.45 -18.78 -22.56
C ILE A 53 31.79 -19.34 -23.95
N GLU A 54 32.93 -20.00 -24.12
CA GLU A 54 33.29 -20.63 -25.39
C GLU A 54 32.38 -21.84 -25.69
N GLU A 55 32.13 -22.69 -24.69
CA GLU A 55 31.15 -23.80 -24.80
C GLU A 55 29.76 -23.30 -25.19
N LEU A 56 29.34 -22.14 -24.65
CA LEU A 56 28.08 -21.50 -25.00
C LEU A 56 28.04 -21.06 -26.48
N ARG A 57 29.13 -20.43 -26.97
CA ARG A 57 29.25 -19.99 -28.37
C ARG A 57 29.16 -21.19 -29.31
N GLU A 58 29.86 -22.29 -29.02
CA GLU A 58 29.83 -23.52 -29.81
C GLU A 58 28.42 -24.13 -29.84
N ARG A 59 27.73 -24.20 -28.71
CA ARG A 59 26.35 -24.74 -28.65
C ARG A 59 25.37 -23.91 -29.46
N PHE A 60 25.40 -22.59 -29.35
CA PHE A 60 24.52 -21.74 -30.17
C PHE A 60 24.86 -21.79 -31.67
N GLN A 61 26.14 -21.93 -32.01
CA GLN A 61 26.54 -22.13 -33.40
C GLN A 61 26.03 -23.47 -33.93
N GLY A 62 26.11 -24.53 -33.13
CA GLY A 62 25.52 -25.84 -33.44
C GLY A 62 24.02 -25.77 -33.71
N LEU A 63 23.26 -25.04 -32.86
CA LEU A 63 21.82 -24.81 -33.08
C LEU A 63 21.54 -24.05 -34.38
N THR A 64 22.35 -23.04 -34.70
CA THR A 64 22.20 -22.26 -35.94
C THR A 64 22.47 -23.11 -37.18
N THR A 65 23.47 -23.99 -37.13
CA THR A 65 23.77 -24.95 -38.20
C THR A 65 22.64 -25.96 -38.37
N ALA A 66 22.16 -26.55 -37.27
CA ALA A 66 21.03 -27.48 -37.30
C ALA A 66 19.75 -26.84 -37.86
N LEU A 67 19.49 -25.57 -37.55
CA LEU A 67 18.38 -24.82 -38.12
C LEU A 67 18.51 -24.67 -39.65
N ARG A 68 19.71 -24.38 -40.15
CA ARG A 68 19.98 -24.22 -41.60
C ARG A 68 19.92 -25.53 -42.38
N GLU A 69 20.31 -26.63 -41.75
CA GLU A 69 20.39 -27.96 -42.36
C GLU A 69 19.12 -28.80 -42.11
N SER A 70 18.13 -28.25 -41.41
CA SER A 70 16.93 -28.99 -41.04
C SER A 70 16.12 -29.45 -42.26
N SER A 71 15.73 -30.72 -42.25
CA SER A 71 14.80 -31.30 -43.21
C SER A 71 13.32 -31.12 -42.81
N GLN A 72 13.05 -30.51 -41.66
CA GLN A 72 11.69 -30.25 -41.15
C GLN A 72 11.06 -29.03 -41.82
N SER A 73 9.78 -28.80 -41.56
CA SER A 73 9.15 -27.54 -41.96
C SER A 73 9.83 -26.34 -41.26
N SER A 74 9.86 -25.18 -41.91
CA SER A 74 10.48 -23.96 -41.34
C SER A 74 9.87 -23.59 -39.97
N LEU A 75 8.57 -23.84 -39.78
CA LEU A 75 7.87 -23.62 -38.52
C LEU A 75 8.36 -24.56 -37.41
N GLU A 76 8.42 -25.87 -37.67
CA GLU A 76 8.88 -26.86 -36.68
C GLU A 76 10.36 -26.68 -36.33
N ALA A 77 11.20 -26.40 -37.33
CA ALA A 77 12.61 -26.14 -37.12
C ALA A 77 12.83 -24.87 -36.26
N SER A 78 12.04 -23.81 -36.49
CA SER A 78 12.09 -22.59 -35.68
C SER A 78 11.61 -22.82 -34.25
N LEU A 79 10.54 -23.61 -34.07
CA LEU A 79 10.03 -24.00 -32.75
C LEU A 79 11.09 -24.76 -31.95
N HIS A 80 11.70 -25.77 -32.58
CA HIS A 80 12.76 -26.56 -31.97
C HIS A 80 13.99 -25.71 -31.63
N PHE A 81 14.40 -24.81 -32.53
CA PHE A 81 15.46 -23.85 -32.26
C PHE A 81 15.16 -23.01 -31.02
N CYS A 82 13.96 -22.42 -30.91
CA CYS A 82 13.59 -21.61 -29.75
C CYS A 82 13.63 -22.41 -28.43
N GLN A 83 13.16 -23.66 -28.44
CA GLN A 83 13.15 -24.51 -27.25
C GLN A 83 14.58 -24.85 -26.79
N GLU A 84 15.42 -25.34 -27.71
CA GLU A 84 16.80 -25.69 -27.41
C GLU A 84 17.62 -24.45 -27.04
N PHE A 85 17.40 -23.32 -27.71
CA PHE A 85 18.07 -22.06 -27.39
C PHE A 85 17.76 -21.64 -25.95
N CYS A 86 16.49 -21.68 -25.53
CA CYS A 86 16.09 -21.41 -24.15
C CYS A 86 16.77 -22.36 -23.16
N GLN A 87 16.80 -23.65 -23.47
CA GLN A 87 17.41 -24.65 -22.60
C GLN A 87 18.92 -24.39 -22.40
N VAL A 88 19.65 -24.16 -23.50
CA VAL A 88 21.07 -23.81 -23.47
C VAL A 88 21.29 -22.55 -22.65
N LEU A 89 20.49 -21.50 -22.86
CA LEU A 89 20.62 -20.24 -22.14
C LEU A 89 20.39 -20.41 -20.64
N VAL A 90 19.33 -21.09 -20.23
CA VAL A 90 19.01 -21.32 -18.81
C VAL A 90 20.09 -22.15 -18.13
N GLU A 91 20.60 -23.18 -18.81
CA GLU A 91 21.68 -24.04 -18.30
C GLU A 91 22.97 -23.24 -18.03
N HIS A 92 23.35 -22.33 -18.93
CA HIS A 92 24.56 -21.53 -18.76
C HIS A 92 24.34 -20.37 -17.80
N ALA A 93 23.26 -19.61 -17.93
CA ALA A 93 22.94 -18.51 -17.02
C ALA A 93 22.81 -19.01 -15.57
N GLY A 94 22.29 -20.22 -15.36
CA GLY A 94 22.18 -20.83 -14.03
C GLY A 94 23.51 -21.14 -13.33
N ARG A 95 24.66 -21.03 -14.02
CA ARG A 95 25.99 -21.22 -13.42
C ARG A 95 26.41 -20.04 -12.53
N TRP A 96 25.83 -18.86 -12.73
CA TRP A 96 26.16 -17.64 -11.99
C TRP A 96 24.94 -17.06 -11.29
N LYS A 97 25.16 -16.47 -10.11
CA LYS A 97 24.11 -15.76 -9.38
C LYS A 97 24.19 -14.27 -9.69
N THR A 98 23.06 -13.69 -10.05
CA THR A 98 22.92 -12.26 -10.37
C THR A 98 23.40 -11.33 -9.26
N ASP A 99 23.29 -11.73 -7.99
CA ASP A 99 23.66 -10.88 -6.85
C ASP A 99 25.13 -11.02 -6.43
N GLU A 100 25.82 -12.10 -6.82
CA GLU A 100 27.20 -12.40 -6.40
C GLU A 100 28.23 -12.12 -7.51
N ASP A 101 27.93 -12.52 -8.75
CA ASP A 101 28.84 -12.35 -9.89
C ASP A 101 28.06 -12.12 -11.20
N PRO A 102 27.61 -10.88 -11.46
CA PRO A 102 26.73 -10.58 -12.59
C PRO A 102 27.46 -10.29 -13.90
N LEU A 103 28.78 -10.10 -13.89
CA LEU A 103 29.54 -9.77 -15.10
C LEU A 103 29.58 -10.92 -16.11
N PRO A 104 29.81 -12.20 -15.71
CA PRO A 104 29.71 -13.33 -16.62
C PRO A 104 28.32 -13.47 -17.26
N LEU A 105 27.25 -13.11 -16.54
CA LEU A 105 25.90 -13.12 -17.08
C LEU A 105 25.74 -12.10 -18.22
N LEU A 106 26.42 -10.96 -18.15
CA LEU A 106 26.41 -9.99 -19.24
C LEU A 106 27.02 -10.60 -20.50
N GLU A 107 28.14 -11.32 -20.38
CA GLU A 107 28.75 -12.06 -21.50
C GLU A 107 27.80 -13.12 -22.07
N VAL A 108 27.15 -13.91 -21.20
CA VAL A 108 26.15 -14.91 -21.60
C VAL A 108 25.04 -14.28 -22.43
N TYR A 109 24.44 -13.18 -21.96
CA TYR A 109 23.39 -12.47 -22.70
C TYR A 109 23.91 -11.84 -24.00
N THR A 110 25.13 -11.29 -23.98
CA THR A 110 25.77 -10.72 -25.17
C THR A 110 25.89 -11.77 -26.27
N VAL A 111 26.42 -12.94 -25.92
CA VAL A 111 26.58 -14.08 -26.82
C VAL A 111 25.23 -14.61 -27.30
N ALA A 112 24.26 -14.75 -26.40
CA ALA A 112 22.94 -15.26 -26.73
C ALA A 112 22.22 -14.34 -27.74
N ILE A 113 22.15 -13.03 -27.45
CA ILE A 113 21.48 -12.06 -28.32
C ILE A 113 22.13 -12.01 -29.69
N LEU A 114 23.45 -11.96 -29.74
CA LEU A 114 24.20 -11.93 -30.99
C LEU A 114 24.00 -13.22 -31.81
N SER A 115 23.98 -14.38 -31.15
CA SER A 115 23.77 -15.67 -31.81
C SER A 115 22.34 -15.79 -32.35
N PHE A 116 21.34 -15.35 -31.57
CA PHE A 116 19.96 -15.29 -32.03
C PHE A 116 19.82 -14.39 -33.26
N ALA A 117 20.40 -13.19 -33.22
CA ALA A 117 20.37 -12.24 -34.34
C ALA A 117 20.99 -12.81 -35.63
N LYS A 118 22.08 -13.60 -35.52
CA LYS A 118 22.71 -14.29 -36.66
C LYS A 118 21.84 -15.42 -37.24
N ALA A 119 20.97 -16.02 -36.43
CA ALA A 119 20.04 -17.06 -36.85
C ALA A 119 18.72 -16.49 -37.38
N ALA A 120 18.41 -15.21 -37.11
CA ALA A 120 17.10 -14.61 -37.35
C ALA A 120 16.60 -14.73 -38.79
N SER A 121 17.49 -14.61 -39.79
CA SER A 121 17.12 -14.75 -41.21
C SER A 121 16.69 -16.16 -41.62
N CYS A 122 16.98 -17.17 -40.80
CA CYS A 122 16.59 -18.56 -41.01
C CYS A 122 15.31 -18.95 -40.24
N LEU A 123 14.79 -18.07 -39.38
CA LEU A 123 13.62 -18.33 -38.55
C LEU A 123 12.33 -17.96 -39.29
N SER A 124 11.29 -18.77 -39.08
CA SER A 124 9.96 -18.54 -39.64
C SER A 124 9.24 -17.40 -38.94
N SER A 125 8.65 -16.50 -39.72
CA SER A 125 7.75 -15.45 -39.21
C SER A 125 6.41 -15.99 -38.69
N GLU A 126 6.05 -17.23 -39.04
CA GLU A 126 4.85 -17.91 -38.56
C GLU A 126 5.01 -18.47 -37.14
N CYS A 127 6.24 -18.51 -36.61
CA CYS A 127 6.52 -19.04 -35.29
C CYS A 127 6.39 -17.94 -34.21
N GLU A 128 5.32 -17.97 -33.42
CA GLU A 128 5.07 -16.99 -32.35
C GLU A 128 6.16 -16.97 -31.26
N ASN A 129 6.89 -18.07 -31.08
CA ASN A 129 7.97 -18.18 -30.09
C ASN A 129 9.22 -17.37 -30.46
N VAL A 130 9.44 -17.07 -31.74
CA VAL A 130 10.61 -16.32 -32.21
C VAL A 130 10.61 -14.88 -31.65
N PRO A 131 9.57 -14.05 -31.90
CA PRO A 131 9.53 -12.70 -31.34
C PRO A 131 9.39 -12.71 -29.82
N LEU A 132 8.68 -13.68 -29.23
CA LEU A 132 8.52 -13.80 -27.78
C LEU A 132 9.85 -14.08 -27.08
N LEU A 133 10.65 -15.01 -27.61
CA LEU A 133 11.96 -15.34 -27.06
C LEU A 133 12.89 -14.13 -27.11
N LEU A 134 12.95 -13.43 -28.25
CA LEU A 134 13.77 -12.24 -28.39
C LEU A 134 13.36 -11.13 -27.42
N GLU A 135 12.06 -10.90 -27.24
CA GLU A 135 11.54 -9.94 -26.28
C GLU A 135 11.93 -10.30 -24.84
N LYS A 136 11.75 -11.57 -24.43
CA LYS A 136 12.14 -12.03 -23.10
C LYS A 136 13.65 -11.93 -22.88
N LEU A 137 14.44 -12.30 -23.87
CA LEU A 137 15.90 -12.19 -23.84
C LEU A 137 16.34 -10.72 -23.65
N ALA A 138 15.73 -9.80 -24.40
CA ALA A 138 16.02 -8.38 -24.30
C ALA A 138 15.66 -7.81 -22.92
N LEU A 139 14.49 -8.16 -22.39
CA LEU A 139 14.02 -7.72 -21.07
C LEU A 139 14.89 -8.29 -19.95
N SER A 140 15.25 -9.57 -19.98
CA SER A 140 16.11 -10.19 -18.97
C SER A 140 17.52 -9.58 -18.96
N CYS A 141 18.09 -9.32 -20.14
CA CYS A 141 19.37 -8.63 -20.25
C CYS A 141 19.29 -7.19 -19.71
N ALA A 142 18.21 -6.47 -19.99
CA ALA A 142 18.01 -5.12 -19.47
C ALA A 142 17.87 -5.08 -17.94
N GLU A 143 17.17 -6.05 -17.36
CA GLU A 143 17.04 -6.18 -15.91
C GLU A 143 18.39 -6.47 -15.24
N LEU A 144 19.20 -7.35 -15.85
CA LEU A 144 20.59 -7.57 -15.43
C LEU A 144 21.39 -6.27 -15.50
N LEU A 145 21.37 -5.58 -16.65
CA LEU A 145 22.10 -4.32 -16.87
C LEU A 145 21.78 -3.27 -15.81
N LEU A 146 20.50 -3.11 -15.46
CA LEU A 146 20.08 -2.19 -14.40
C LEU A 146 20.63 -2.58 -13.03
N SER A 147 20.84 -3.88 -12.80
CA SER A 147 21.35 -4.46 -11.54
C SER A 147 22.87 -4.57 -11.49
N LEU A 148 23.59 -4.25 -12.57
CA LEU A 148 25.04 -4.29 -12.59
C LEU A 148 25.65 -3.23 -11.64
N PRO A 149 26.84 -3.51 -11.09
CA PRO A 149 27.58 -2.52 -10.33
C PRO A 149 27.87 -1.28 -11.20
N GLN A 150 28.08 -0.14 -10.54
CA GLN A 150 28.28 1.16 -11.18
C GLN A 150 29.49 1.20 -12.13
N HIS A 151 30.43 0.25 -12.01
CA HIS A 151 31.59 0.13 -12.87
C HIS A 151 31.63 -1.24 -13.57
N VAL A 152 31.23 -1.27 -14.84
CA VAL A 152 31.47 -2.40 -15.74
C VAL A 152 32.86 -2.22 -16.38
N PRO A 153 33.69 -3.27 -16.47
CA PRO A 153 34.98 -3.17 -17.14
C PRO A 153 34.82 -2.65 -18.57
N GLY A 154 35.64 -1.66 -18.97
CA GLY A 154 35.50 -0.98 -20.26
C GLY A 154 35.53 -1.91 -21.47
N ALA A 155 36.42 -2.91 -21.48
CA ALA A 155 36.49 -3.90 -22.55
C ALA A 155 35.19 -4.73 -22.68
N LEU A 156 34.60 -5.14 -21.55
CA LEU A 156 33.35 -5.87 -21.54
C LEU A 156 32.17 -5.00 -22.01
N TRP A 157 32.16 -3.72 -21.60
CA TRP A 157 31.15 -2.77 -22.05
C TRP A 157 31.24 -2.49 -23.55
N GLU A 158 32.45 -2.29 -24.09
CA GLU A 158 32.68 -2.09 -25.53
C GLU A 158 32.29 -3.33 -26.36
N GLU A 159 32.58 -4.55 -25.88
CA GLU A 159 32.12 -5.79 -26.51
C GLU A 159 30.58 -5.87 -26.51
N PHE A 160 29.94 -5.55 -25.39
CA PHE A 160 28.48 -5.50 -25.31
C PHE A 160 27.90 -4.47 -26.29
N GLN A 161 28.41 -3.24 -26.31
CA GLN A 161 27.95 -2.17 -27.19
C GLN A 161 28.09 -2.53 -28.68
N SER A 162 29.25 -3.06 -29.08
CA SER A 162 29.49 -3.47 -30.47
C SER A 162 28.59 -4.65 -30.87
N SER A 163 28.40 -5.63 -29.98
CA SER A 163 27.52 -6.77 -30.18
C SER A 163 26.05 -6.35 -30.30
N MET A 164 25.57 -5.43 -29.46
CA MET A 164 24.19 -4.92 -29.54
C MET A 164 23.95 -4.13 -30.83
N LYS A 165 24.92 -3.31 -31.26
CA LYS A 165 24.84 -2.59 -32.55
C LYS A 165 24.75 -3.57 -33.73
N LEU A 166 25.58 -4.62 -33.74
CA LEU A 166 25.55 -5.63 -34.79
C LEU A 166 24.24 -6.43 -34.77
N ALA A 167 23.82 -6.92 -33.60
CA ALA A 167 22.60 -7.70 -33.43
C ALA A 167 21.36 -6.89 -33.83
N HIS A 168 21.31 -5.61 -33.47
CA HIS A 168 20.23 -4.72 -33.89
C HIS A 168 20.19 -4.54 -35.40
N GLY A 169 21.33 -4.34 -36.06
CA GLY A 169 21.40 -4.24 -37.52
C GLY A 169 20.87 -5.49 -38.22
N LEU A 170 21.30 -6.68 -37.78
CA LEU A 170 20.82 -7.97 -38.33
C LEU A 170 19.31 -8.16 -38.15
N LEU A 171 18.77 -7.79 -36.98
CA LEU A 171 17.35 -7.95 -36.68
C LEU A 171 16.48 -6.89 -37.36
N GLN A 172 17.04 -5.71 -37.65
CA GLN A 172 16.33 -4.66 -38.38
C GLN A 172 16.07 -5.09 -39.84
N GLU A 173 17.00 -5.83 -40.45
CA GLU A 173 16.80 -6.44 -41.79
C GLU A 173 15.60 -7.41 -41.81
N THR A 174 15.33 -8.08 -40.69
CA THR A 174 14.15 -8.95 -40.51
C THR A 174 12.92 -8.22 -39.96
N GLY A 175 12.96 -6.88 -39.84
CA GLY A 175 11.85 -6.04 -39.36
C GLY A 175 11.62 -6.06 -37.84
N SER A 176 12.55 -6.61 -37.06
CA SER A 176 12.44 -6.77 -35.61
C SER A 176 12.97 -5.54 -34.86
N THR A 177 12.19 -5.06 -33.88
CA THR A 177 12.50 -3.85 -33.09
C THR A 177 12.72 -4.13 -31.59
N GLN A 178 12.64 -5.40 -31.17
CA GLN A 178 12.68 -5.83 -29.78
C GLN A 178 13.98 -5.44 -29.05
N LEU A 179 15.11 -5.31 -29.77
CA LEU A 179 16.40 -4.89 -29.20
C LEU A 179 16.54 -3.37 -28.99
N ARG A 180 15.56 -2.55 -29.39
CA ARG A 180 15.65 -1.08 -29.27
C ARG A 180 16.00 -0.64 -27.85
N LEU A 181 15.40 -1.30 -26.85
CA LEU A 181 15.63 -1.01 -25.43
C LEU A 181 17.09 -1.23 -25.02
N LEU A 182 17.72 -2.33 -25.44
CA LEU A 182 19.13 -2.61 -25.16
C LEU A 182 20.06 -1.68 -25.92
N LEU A 183 19.70 -1.27 -27.13
CA LEU A 183 20.46 -0.29 -27.89
C LEU A 183 20.49 1.06 -27.16
N VAL A 184 19.35 1.52 -26.62
CA VAL A 184 19.29 2.75 -25.80
C VAL A 184 20.19 2.64 -24.58
N LEU A 185 20.16 1.51 -23.87
CA LEU A 185 21.03 1.27 -22.71
C LEU A 185 22.52 1.27 -23.09
N ALA A 186 22.86 0.71 -24.25
CA ALA A 186 24.23 0.61 -24.74
C ALA A 186 24.77 1.93 -25.31
N GLN A 187 23.97 2.97 -25.52
CA GLN A 187 24.45 4.22 -26.14
C GLN A 187 25.38 5.04 -25.23
N GLN A 188 25.28 4.85 -23.92
CA GLN A 188 26.03 5.63 -22.93
C GLN A 188 27.17 4.79 -22.34
N ASP A 189 28.12 5.43 -21.65
CA ASP A 189 29.21 4.78 -20.90
C ASP A 189 28.73 4.08 -19.61
N GLY A 190 27.42 3.88 -19.49
CA GLY A 190 26.79 3.20 -18.38
C GLY A 190 25.29 3.38 -18.40
N VAL A 191 24.59 2.41 -17.82
CA VAL A 191 23.12 2.34 -17.79
C VAL A 191 22.50 3.57 -17.11
N TRP A 192 23.19 4.20 -16.17
CA TRP A 192 22.73 5.38 -15.42
C TRP A 192 23.47 6.68 -15.78
N ALA A 193 24.35 6.65 -16.79
CA ALA A 193 25.27 7.75 -17.09
C ALA A 193 24.64 8.93 -17.85
N ASN A 194 23.40 8.81 -18.31
CA ASN A 194 22.72 9.87 -19.05
C ASN A 194 22.57 11.15 -18.18
N THR A 195 22.98 12.29 -18.74
CA THR A 195 22.98 13.58 -18.03
C THR A 195 21.57 14.08 -17.73
N THR A 196 20.62 13.90 -18.65
CA THR A 196 19.22 14.28 -18.46
C THR A 196 18.58 13.42 -17.36
N LEU A 197 18.81 12.10 -17.39
CA LEU A 197 18.37 11.20 -16.33
C LEU A 197 18.94 11.62 -14.97
N SER A 198 20.25 11.88 -14.90
CA SER A 198 20.91 12.32 -13.67
C SER A 198 20.33 13.64 -13.13
N GLY A 199 20.00 14.58 -14.03
CA GLY A 199 19.30 15.81 -13.70
C GLY A 199 17.90 15.58 -13.13
N ILE A 200 17.11 14.69 -13.75
CA ILE A 200 15.79 14.27 -13.26
C ILE A 200 15.92 13.66 -11.86
N LEU A 201 16.78 12.66 -11.69
CA LEU A 201 16.95 11.95 -10.41
C LEU A 201 17.49 12.83 -9.28
N SER A 202 18.12 13.97 -9.61
CA SER A 202 18.62 14.95 -8.64
C SER A 202 17.63 16.10 -8.40
N SER A 203 16.43 16.05 -8.99
CA SER A 203 15.44 17.13 -8.97
C SER A 203 15.96 18.46 -9.54
N GLN A 204 16.96 18.40 -10.42
CA GLN A 204 17.55 19.56 -11.11
C GLN A 204 17.08 19.59 -12.56
N ILE A 205 15.77 19.77 -12.75
CA ILE A 205 15.16 19.81 -14.08
C ILE A 205 15.32 21.22 -14.65
N SER A 206 16.15 21.37 -15.68
CA SER A 206 16.45 22.68 -16.27
C SER A 206 15.64 22.97 -17.54
N GLN A 207 15.32 21.95 -18.35
CA GLN A 207 14.68 22.13 -19.67
C GLN A 207 13.66 21.03 -19.98
N THR A 208 12.38 21.39 -20.05
CA THR A 208 11.26 20.46 -20.30
C THR A 208 11.36 19.72 -21.63
N GLU A 209 11.80 20.39 -22.69
CA GLU A 209 11.94 19.82 -24.04
C GLU A 209 12.99 18.69 -24.03
N GLN A 210 14.15 18.91 -23.41
CA GLN A 210 15.20 17.91 -23.27
C GLN A 210 14.72 16.68 -22.47
N VAL A 211 13.91 16.90 -21.44
CA VAL A 211 13.30 15.79 -20.68
C VAL A 211 12.32 15.02 -21.57
N HIS A 212 11.48 15.69 -22.34
CA HIS A 212 10.52 15.02 -23.22
C HIS A 212 11.22 14.19 -24.31
N GLU A 213 12.26 14.73 -24.96
CA GLU A 213 13.07 13.99 -25.94
C GLU A 213 13.71 12.75 -25.31
N TYR A 214 14.23 12.89 -24.09
CA TYR A 214 14.77 11.76 -23.33
C TYR A 214 13.71 10.68 -23.08
N LEU A 215 12.54 11.05 -22.55
CA LEU A 215 11.46 10.10 -22.26
C LEU A 215 10.97 9.39 -23.53
N GLU A 216 10.85 10.11 -24.64
CA GLU A 216 10.46 9.53 -25.93
C GLU A 216 11.50 8.53 -26.44
N SER A 217 12.78 8.91 -26.37
CA SER A 217 13.88 8.06 -26.81
C SER A 217 13.95 6.75 -26.02
N GLU A 218 13.77 6.83 -24.70
CA GLU A 218 13.91 5.70 -23.79
C GLU A 218 12.66 4.81 -23.79
N GLY A 219 11.48 5.42 -23.79
CA GLY A 219 10.20 4.74 -23.83
C GLY A 219 9.74 4.17 -22.49
N ALA A 220 8.42 3.93 -22.40
CA ALA A 220 7.75 3.60 -21.15
C ALA A 220 8.23 2.29 -20.49
N THR A 221 8.59 1.28 -21.27
CA THR A 221 9.03 -0.02 -20.73
C THR A 221 10.31 0.12 -19.93
N LEU A 222 11.33 0.76 -20.51
CA LEU A 222 12.64 0.92 -19.86
C LEU A 222 12.54 1.85 -18.64
N LEU A 223 11.77 2.93 -18.74
CA LEU A 223 11.51 3.82 -17.61
C LEU A 223 10.83 3.10 -16.45
N ASN A 224 9.83 2.24 -16.73
CA ASN A 224 9.22 1.40 -15.69
C ASN A 224 10.24 0.45 -15.05
N MET A 225 11.13 -0.16 -15.83
CA MET A 225 12.18 -1.02 -15.28
C MET A 225 13.15 -0.25 -14.39
N ARG A 226 13.54 0.98 -14.76
CA ARG A 226 14.36 1.85 -13.92
C ARG A 226 13.68 2.21 -12.61
N ILE A 227 12.40 2.59 -12.66
CA ILE A 227 11.63 2.94 -11.46
C ILE A 227 11.55 1.73 -10.52
N LYS A 228 11.22 0.54 -11.06
CA LYS A 228 11.20 -0.71 -10.28
C LYS A 228 12.56 -1.03 -9.67
N HIS A 229 13.64 -0.85 -10.43
CA HIS A 229 14.99 -1.05 -9.92
C HIS A 229 15.33 -0.07 -8.79
N LEU A 230 15.01 1.22 -8.94
CA LEU A 230 15.22 2.24 -7.90
C LEU A 230 14.47 1.90 -6.60
N ILE A 231 13.24 1.40 -6.70
CA ILE A 231 12.47 0.91 -5.54
C ILE A 231 13.17 -0.31 -4.92
N LYS A 232 13.65 -1.26 -5.74
CA LYS A 232 14.35 -2.48 -5.28
C LYS A 232 15.62 -2.16 -4.48
N VAL A 233 16.35 -1.09 -4.85
CA VAL A 233 17.58 -0.65 -4.16
C VAL A 233 17.32 0.43 -3.10
N ASP A 234 16.08 0.54 -2.60
CA ASP A 234 15.65 1.46 -1.54
C ASP A 234 15.89 2.95 -1.85
N SER A 235 15.96 3.31 -3.14
CA SER A 235 16.06 4.69 -3.62
C SER A 235 14.68 5.25 -4.01
N VAL A 236 13.71 5.12 -3.10
CA VAL A 236 12.29 5.41 -3.35
C VAL A 236 12.04 6.88 -3.74
N ASP A 237 12.79 7.84 -3.18
CA ASP A 237 12.65 9.25 -3.55
C ASP A 237 13.00 9.52 -5.03
N LYS A 238 14.08 8.89 -5.51
CA LYS A 238 14.49 8.97 -6.92
C LYS A 238 13.47 8.30 -7.83
N ALA A 239 12.91 7.17 -7.40
CA ALA A 239 11.84 6.48 -8.10
C ALA A 239 10.58 7.37 -8.21
N ALA A 240 10.23 8.07 -7.12
CA ALA A 240 9.09 9.00 -7.09
C ALA A 240 9.27 10.13 -8.11
N VAL A 241 10.45 10.76 -8.14
CA VAL A 241 10.73 11.87 -9.08
C VAL A 241 10.63 11.38 -10.53
N LEU A 242 11.27 10.26 -10.86
CA LEU A 242 11.20 9.70 -12.20
C LEU A 242 9.77 9.30 -12.60
N ALA A 243 9.02 8.66 -11.69
CA ALA A 243 7.63 8.27 -11.93
C ALA A 243 6.72 9.50 -12.13
N LYS A 244 6.93 10.57 -11.35
CA LYS A 244 6.21 11.84 -11.52
C LYS A 244 6.45 12.42 -12.90
N THR A 245 7.72 12.58 -13.28
CA THR A 245 8.13 13.09 -14.59
C THR A 245 7.54 12.25 -15.74
N CYS A 246 7.50 10.93 -15.60
CA CYS A 246 6.86 10.05 -16.59
C CYS A 246 5.33 10.24 -16.64
N SER A 247 4.68 10.42 -15.48
CA SER A 247 3.22 10.60 -15.41
C SER A 247 2.73 11.93 -15.97
N GLU A 248 3.57 12.96 -15.95
CA GLU A 248 3.28 14.29 -16.47
C GLU A 248 3.59 14.41 -17.97
N TYR A 249 4.29 13.43 -18.55
CA TYR A 249 4.61 13.42 -19.98
C TYR A 249 3.42 12.94 -20.83
N PRO A 250 2.87 13.79 -21.73
CA PRO A 250 1.68 13.45 -22.50
C PRO A 250 1.85 12.22 -23.42
N GLY A 251 3.07 11.92 -23.87
CA GLY A 251 3.34 10.77 -24.75
C GLY A 251 3.13 9.41 -24.08
N PHE A 252 2.98 9.38 -22.76
CA PHE A 252 2.70 8.18 -21.95
C PHE A 252 1.26 8.09 -21.44
N GLU A 253 0.34 8.94 -21.92
CA GLU A 253 -1.06 8.78 -21.59
C GLU A 253 -1.55 7.36 -21.97
N GLY A 254 -2.10 6.64 -20.98
CA GLY A 254 -2.52 5.24 -21.13
C GLY A 254 -1.38 4.21 -21.26
N LYS A 255 -0.11 4.61 -21.10
CA LYS A 255 1.05 3.71 -21.19
C LYS A 255 1.74 3.56 -19.83
N GLY A 256 1.48 2.44 -19.18
CA GLY A 256 2.08 2.10 -17.89
C GLY A 256 1.43 2.84 -16.70
N ASN A 257 1.74 2.37 -15.50
CA ASN A 257 1.11 2.81 -14.26
C ASN A 257 1.96 3.87 -13.54
N PHE A 258 2.49 4.86 -14.26
CA PHE A 258 3.44 5.84 -13.70
C PHE A 258 2.84 6.69 -12.58
N LYS A 259 1.60 7.17 -12.75
CA LYS A 259 0.88 7.94 -11.73
C LYS A 259 0.64 7.11 -10.46
N GLN A 260 0.22 5.85 -10.61
CA GLN A 260 0.06 4.90 -9.50
C GLN A 260 1.38 4.66 -8.77
N THR A 261 2.46 4.43 -9.53
CA THR A 261 3.80 4.19 -8.96
C THR A 261 4.32 5.42 -8.22
N TYR A 262 4.15 6.62 -8.78
CA TYR A 262 4.47 7.87 -8.11
C TYR A 262 3.73 8.00 -6.77
N LEU A 263 2.42 7.76 -6.77
CA LEU A 263 1.59 7.85 -5.57
C LEU A 263 2.01 6.84 -4.51
N LEU A 264 2.30 5.61 -4.91
CA LEU A 264 2.80 4.59 -4.00
C LEU A 264 4.12 5.02 -3.35
N CYS A 265 5.06 5.57 -4.14
CA CYS A 265 6.34 6.05 -3.61
C CYS A 265 6.15 7.18 -2.58
N ILE A 266 5.34 8.21 -2.89
CA ILE A 266 5.15 9.32 -1.95
C ILE A 266 4.34 8.93 -0.70
N CYS A 267 3.49 7.89 -0.78
CA CYS A 267 2.83 7.34 0.40
C CYS A 267 3.83 6.71 1.39
N LEU A 268 5.00 6.28 0.92
CA LEU A 268 6.05 5.67 1.73
C LEU A 268 7.08 6.69 2.24
N THR A 269 7.35 7.77 1.50
CA THR A 269 8.45 8.68 1.82
C THR A 269 8.03 10.04 2.39
N LYS A 270 6.84 10.55 2.04
CA LYS A 270 6.42 11.91 2.45
C LYS A 270 5.72 11.92 3.81
N SER A 271 5.81 13.07 4.50
CA SER A 271 4.99 13.32 5.69
C SER A 271 3.51 13.44 5.33
N GLN A 272 2.62 13.26 6.32
CA GLN A 272 1.18 13.34 6.09
C GLN A 272 0.75 14.69 5.49
N GLU A 273 1.34 15.80 5.93
CA GLU A 273 1.02 17.15 5.42
C GLU A 273 1.36 17.30 3.93
N GLN A 274 2.60 16.94 3.57
CA GLN A 274 3.06 17.01 2.18
C GLN A 274 2.29 16.05 1.27
N LEU A 275 1.94 14.87 1.78
CA LEU A 275 1.15 13.89 1.06
C LEU A 275 -0.24 14.43 0.76
N MET A 276 -0.90 15.09 1.72
CA MET A 276 -2.21 15.69 1.51
C MET A 276 -2.21 16.75 0.42
N GLU A 277 -1.20 17.61 0.35
CA GLU A 277 -1.06 18.61 -0.71
C GLU A 277 -0.96 17.95 -2.09
N GLU A 278 -0.12 16.92 -2.23
CA GLU A 278 0.09 16.22 -3.51
C GLU A 278 -1.16 15.48 -3.99
N ILE A 279 -1.91 14.84 -3.10
CA ILE A 279 -3.09 14.05 -3.48
C ILE A 279 -4.36 14.90 -3.61
N THR A 280 -4.34 16.18 -3.24
CA THR A 280 -5.55 17.02 -3.22
C THR A 280 -6.22 17.13 -4.60
N SER A 281 -5.43 17.19 -5.67
CA SER A 281 -5.92 17.34 -7.05
C SER A 281 -6.41 16.05 -7.70
N ILE A 282 -6.25 14.90 -7.04
CA ILE A 282 -6.49 13.58 -7.63
C ILE A 282 -7.94 13.14 -7.38
N ASP A 283 -8.68 12.81 -8.45
CA ASP A 283 -10.05 12.31 -8.31
C ASP A 283 -10.08 10.99 -7.52
N CYS A 284 -11.06 10.88 -6.62
CA CYS A 284 -11.16 9.74 -5.74
C CYS A 284 -11.54 8.42 -6.45
N LYS A 285 -12.19 8.49 -7.63
CA LYS A 285 -12.46 7.30 -8.45
C LYS A 285 -11.20 6.80 -9.13
N ASP A 286 -10.38 7.69 -9.67
CA ASP A 286 -9.08 7.32 -10.25
C ASP A 286 -8.22 6.66 -9.18
N ALA A 287 -8.25 7.19 -7.96
CA ALA A 287 -7.57 6.57 -6.82
C ALA A 287 -8.08 5.16 -6.52
N LEU A 288 -9.40 4.95 -6.49
CA LEU A 288 -9.99 3.62 -6.31
C LEU A 288 -9.59 2.64 -7.43
N GLU A 289 -9.56 3.09 -8.68
CA GLU A 289 -9.09 2.27 -9.81
C GLU A 289 -7.63 1.84 -9.61
N MET A 290 -6.75 2.77 -9.25
CA MET A 290 -5.34 2.45 -8.94
C MET A 290 -5.18 1.47 -7.77
N ILE A 291 -5.99 1.60 -6.70
CA ILE A 291 -5.96 0.68 -5.57
C ILE A 291 -6.44 -0.72 -5.99
N CYS A 292 -7.50 -0.82 -6.80
CA CYS A 292 -7.98 -2.09 -7.35
C CYS A 292 -6.93 -2.75 -8.25
N ASN A 293 -6.22 -1.96 -9.06
CA ASN A 293 -5.13 -2.46 -9.90
C ASN A 293 -4.03 -3.08 -9.05
N LEU A 294 -3.57 -2.38 -8.00
CA LEU A 294 -2.56 -2.90 -7.06
C LEU A 294 -3.00 -4.21 -6.40
N GLU A 295 -4.25 -4.29 -5.94
CA GLU A 295 -4.80 -5.53 -5.38
C GLU A 295 -4.77 -6.67 -6.40
N SER A 296 -5.19 -6.41 -7.65
CA SER A 296 -5.22 -7.43 -8.71
C SER A 296 -3.84 -7.92 -9.14
N GLU A 297 -2.82 -7.07 -9.00
CA GLU A 297 -1.41 -7.40 -9.22
C GLU A 297 -0.79 -8.17 -8.03
N GLY A 298 -1.51 -8.30 -6.91
CA GLY A 298 -1.06 -8.98 -5.70
C GLY A 298 -0.29 -8.09 -4.72
N ASP A 299 -0.17 -6.78 -4.97
CA ASP A 299 0.45 -5.82 -4.04
C ASP A 299 -0.58 -5.32 -3.01
N GLU A 300 -1.00 -6.22 -2.12
CA GLU A 300 -1.98 -5.89 -1.07
C GLU A 300 -1.48 -4.81 -0.11
N LYS A 301 -0.17 -4.78 0.16
CA LYS A 301 0.44 -3.77 1.05
C LYS A 301 0.41 -2.38 0.42
N GLY A 302 0.77 -2.26 -0.86
CA GLY A 302 0.66 -1.02 -1.61
C GLY A 302 -0.79 -0.55 -1.74
N ALA A 303 -1.71 -1.48 -2.01
CA ALA A 303 -3.14 -1.20 -2.07
C ALA A 303 -3.66 -0.67 -0.72
N LEU A 304 -3.34 -1.31 0.40
CA LEU A 304 -3.73 -0.84 1.73
C LEU A 304 -3.12 0.53 2.06
N CYS A 305 -1.86 0.75 1.70
CA CYS A 305 -1.15 2.00 1.93
C CYS A 305 -1.84 3.17 1.19
N MET A 306 -2.06 3.02 -0.12
CA MET A 306 -2.78 4.03 -0.92
C MET A 306 -4.23 4.21 -0.44
N CYS A 307 -4.95 3.12 -0.14
CA CYS A 307 -6.33 3.18 0.34
C CYS A 307 -6.43 3.94 1.67
N THR A 308 -5.50 3.68 2.59
CA THR A 308 -5.36 4.39 3.88
C THR A 308 -5.14 5.89 3.65
N THR A 309 -4.23 6.26 2.74
CA THR A 309 -3.94 7.65 2.39
C THR A 309 -5.17 8.40 1.88
N PHE A 310 -5.86 7.85 0.88
CA PHE A 310 -7.05 8.50 0.30
C PHE A 310 -8.25 8.48 1.27
N LEU A 311 -8.40 7.45 2.09
CA LEU A 311 -9.40 7.43 3.15
C LEU A 311 -9.14 8.55 4.16
N LYS A 312 -7.91 8.68 4.68
CA LYS A 312 -7.54 9.78 5.59
C LYS A 312 -7.87 11.15 4.99
N ARG A 313 -7.65 11.34 3.68
CA ARG A 313 -8.01 12.58 2.97
C ARG A 313 -9.51 12.86 3.06
N GLN A 314 -10.35 11.88 2.71
CA GLN A 314 -11.80 12.04 2.76
C GLN A 314 -12.30 12.30 4.19
N LEU A 315 -11.74 11.59 5.18
CA LEU A 315 -12.10 11.77 6.58
C LEU A 315 -11.78 13.19 7.07
N LEU A 316 -10.57 13.68 6.78
CA LEU A 316 -10.10 15.00 7.20
C LEU A 316 -10.78 16.16 6.47
N GLN A 317 -11.17 15.98 5.21
CA GLN A 317 -11.90 16.98 4.44
C GLN A 317 -13.42 16.94 4.71
N GLY A 318 -13.94 15.88 5.34
CA GLY A 318 -15.37 15.68 5.53
C GLY A 318 -16.12 15.32 4.24
N ASP A 319 -15.42 14.97 3.17
CA ASP A 319 -16.01 14.61 1.88
C ASP A 319 -16.53 13.17 1.88
N VAL A 320 -17.81 13.00 1.54
CA VAL A 320 -18.47 11.70 1.48
C VAL A 320 -18.33 11.02 0.11
N TYR A 321 -17.87 11.73 -0.92
CA TYR A 321 -17.62 11.16 -2.24
C TYR A 321 -16.59 10.04 -2.16
N CYS A 322 -16.93 8.84 -2.66
CA CYS A 322 -16.11 7.62 -2.61
C CYS A 322 -15.67 7.14 -1.20
N ALA A 323 -16.11 7.81 -0.12
CA ALA A 323 -15.67 7.50 1.24
C ALA A 323 -16.18 6.15 1.72
N TRP A 324 -17.38 5.74 1.31
CA TRP A 324 -17.93 4.42 1.62
C TRP A 324 -17.12 3.30 0.94
N GLU A 325 -16.86 3.45 -0.35
CA GLU A 325 -16.06 2.49 -1.13
C GLU A 325 -14.66 2.36 -0.55
N LEU A 326 -14.00 3.48 -0.24
CA LEU A 326 -12.70 3.49 0.43
C LEU A 326 -12.76 2.81 1.81
N THR A 327 -13.76 3.13 2.65
CA THR A 327 -13.89 2.53 3.99
C THR A 327 -14.09 1.01 3.91
N LEU A 328 -14.95 0.56 3.01
CA LEU A 328 -15.20 -0.86 2.78
C LEU A 328 -13.93 -1.56 2.27
N PHE A 329 -13.25 -0.97 1.30
CA PHE A 329 -12.07 -1.59 0.71
C PHE A 329 -10.89 -1.64 1.66
N TRP A 330 -10.64 -0.54 2.37
CA TRP A 330 -9.69 -0.44 3.47
C TRP A 330 -9.94 -1.51 4.52
N SER A 331 -11.20 -1.71 4.95
CA SER A 331 -11.50 -2.69 5.99
C SER A 331 -11.15 -4.13 5.58
N LYS A 332 -11.45 -4.51 4.33
CA LYS A 332 -11.14 -5.83 3.79
C LYS A 332 -9.65 -6.05 3.55
N LEU A 333 -8.94 -5.03 3.06
CA LEU A 333 -7.49 -5.08 2.88
C LEU A 333 -6.80 -5.20 4.24
N LEU A 334 -7.21 -4.39 5.22
CA LEU A 334 -6.64 -4.40 6.56
C LEU A 334 -6.88 -5.74 7.25
N MET A 335 -8.08 -6.30 7.18
CA MET A 335 -8.38 -7.62 7.77
C MET A 335 -7.64 -8.79 7.12
N ARG A 336 -7.27 -8.70 5.84
CA ARG A 336 -6.44 -9.74 5.20
C ARG A 336 -4.99 -9.66 5.65
N LEU A 337 -4.48 -8.46 5.87
CA LEU A 337 -3.08 -8.22 6.25
C LEU A 337 -2.86 -8.33 7.76
N GLU A 338 -3.84 -7.95 8.56
CA GLU A 338 -3.81 -8.05 10.02
C GLU A 338 -4.33 -9.40 10.48
N SER A 339 -3.57 -10.10 11.31
CA SER A 339 -3.94 -11.41 11.85
C SER A 339 -4.80 -11.33 13.13
N SER A 340 -5.16 -10.12 13.60
CA SER A 340 -5.93 -9.93 14.83
C SER A 340 -7.02 -8.86 14.71
N ALA A 341 -8.18 -9.15 15.31
CA ALA A 341 -9.27 -8.19 15.44
C ALA A 341 -8.88 -6.96 16.31
N GLU A 342 -7.98 -7.14 17.27
CA GLU A 342 -7.49 -6.06 18.13
C GLU A 342 -6.70 -5.01 17.32
N SER A 343 -5.81 -5.46 16.42
CA SER A 343 -5.08 -4.56 15.52
C SER A 343 -6.02 -3.79 14.60
N PHE A 344 -7.02 -4.48 14.02
CA PHE A 344 -8.05 -3.83 13.20
C PHE A 344 -8.83 -2.75 13.97
N LEU A 345 -9.22 -3.04 15.22
CA LEU A 345 -9.91 -2.07 16.09
C LEU A 345 -9.01 -0.88 16.45
N SER A 346 -7.72 -1.10 16.69
CA SER A 346 -6.75 -0.03 16.94
C SER A 346 -6.66 0.94 15.76
N HIS A 347 -6.52 0.42 14.54
CA HIS A 347 -6.52 1.23 13.32
C HIS A 347 -7.86 1.95 13.08
N SER A 348 -8.98 1.28 13.36
CA SER A 348 -10.32 1.88 13.25
C SER A 348 -10.55 3.03 14.23
N LYS A 349 -9.99 2.93 15.45
CA LYS A 349 -9.97 4.04 16.41
C LYS A 349 -9.19 5.22 15.85
N GLN A 350 -7.98 5.00 15.31
CA GLN A 350 -7.18 6.07 14.71
C GLN A 350 -7.92 6.77 13.56
N MET A 351 -8.62 6.02 12.70
CA MET A 351 -9.43 6.60 11.62
C MET A 351 -10.61 7.42 12.15
N THR A 352 -11.25 6.98 13.23
CA THR A 352 -12.41 7.68 13.80
C THR A 352 -12.04 9.09 14.30
N LEU A 353 -10.82 9.27 14.81
CA LEU A 353 -10.32 10.58 15.25
C LEU A 353 -10.12 11.59 14.11
N LEU A 354 -10.02 11.10 12.87
CA LEU A 354 -9.86 11.94 11.68
C LEU A 354 -11.20 12.40 11.09
N CYS A 355 -12.30 11.75 11.47
CA CYS A 355 -13.62 12.02 10.93
C CYS A 355 -14.04 13.48 11.17
N ARG A 356 -14.44 14.16 10.10
CA ARG A 356 -15.14 15.46 10.15
C ARG A 356 -16.63 15.36 9.81
N SER A 357 -17.13 14.16 9.55
CA SER A 357 -18.54 13.88 9.20
C SER A 357 -19.10 12.69 9.98
N VAL A 358 -20.37 12.79 10.42
CA VAL A 358 -21.09 11.68 11.07
C VAL A 358 -21.19 10.48 10.12
N CYS A 359 -21.34 10.73 8.82
CA CYS A 359 -21.41 9.68 7.81
C CYS A 359 -20.17 8.78 7.84
N HIS A 360 -18.98 9.35 8.02
CA HIS A 360 -17.74 8.59 8.10
C HIS A 360 -17.66 7.73 9.36
N ILE A 361 -18.09 8.26 10.51
CA ILE A 361 -18.20 7.48 11.75
C ILE A 361 -19.14 6.28 11.54
N LEU A 362 -20.30 6.51 10.91
CA LEU A 362 -21.25 5.44 10.61
C LEU A 362 -20.68 4.40 9.63
N PHE A 363 -19.90 4.81 8.64
CA PHE A 363 -19.21 3.88 7.73
C PHE A 363 -18.21 3.01 8.47
N LEU A 364 -17.39 3.60 9.36
CA LEU A 364 -16.43 2.86 10.19
C LEU A 364 -17.14 1.88 11.13
N ILE A 365 -18.20 2.31 11.83
CA ILE A 365 -19.02 1.42 12.67
C ILE A 365 -19.54 0.25 11.84
N LYS A 366 -20.04 0.51 10.64
CA LYS A 366 -20.61 -0.52 9.78
C LYS A 366 -19.60 -1.58 9.37
N VAL A 367 -18.37 -1.19 9.03
CA VAL A 367 -17.31 -2.16 8.68
C VAL A 367 -16.77 -2.89 9.90
N ILE A 368 -16.64 -2.22 11.06
CA ILE A 368 -16.24 -2.88 12.31
C ILE A 368 -17.23 -3.98 12.70
N GLN A 369 -18.52 -3.70 12.60
CA GLN A 369 -19.56 -4.68 12.86
C GLN A 369 -19.51 -5.87 11.90
N ASN A 370 -19.09 -5.66 10.65
CA ASN A 370 -19.00 -6.72 9.66
C ASN A 370 -17.79 -7.63 9.90
N GLU A 371 -16.63 -7.05 10.18
CA GLU A 371 -15.37 -7.78 10.23
C GLU A 371 -15.10 -8.45 11.59
N VAL A 372 -15.54 -7.85 12.71
CA VAL A 372 -15.26 -8.34 14.06
C VAL A 372 -16.32 -9.33 14.59
N ALA A 373 -17.35 -9.62 13.78
CA ALA A 373 -18.49 -10.45 14.18
C ALA A 373 -18.18 -11.94 14.49
N SER A 374 -16.95 -12.41 14.25
CA SER A 374 -16.58 -13.84 14.42
C SER A 374 -15.61 -14.16 15.58
N GLY A 375 -15.33 -13.20 16.45
CA GLY A 375 -14.80 -13.49 17.78
C GLY A 375 -13.40 -12.96 18.07
N SER A 376 -13.35 -11.78 18.69
CA SER A 376 -12.57 -11.54 19.91
C SER A 376 -12.75 -10.08 20.37
N ILE A 377 -13.35 -9.94 21.57
CA ILE A 377 -13.25 -8.82 22.52
C ILE A 377 -13.99 -7.52 22.11
N ALA A 378 -15.33 -7.61 21.99
CA ALA A 378 -16.31 -6.59 22.43
C ALA A 378 -17.78 -7.04 22.25
N LEU A 379 -18.05 -8.11 21.47
CA LEU A 379 -19.42 -8.53 21.16
C LEU A 379 -19.58 -10.05 21.29
N LYS A 380 -19.72 -10.55 22.52
CA LYS A 380 -20.73 -11.59 22.78
C LYS A 380 -22.09 -10.86 22.86
N MET A 381 -22.60 -10.40 21.72
CA MET A 381 -23.96 -9.88 21.60
C MET A 381 -24.65 -10.81 20.61
N THR A 382 -25.33 -11.80 21.16
CA THR A 382 -26.00 -12.87 20.45
C THR A 382 -27.29 -12.37 19.79
N SER A 383 -27.51 -12.89 18.58
CA SER A 383 -28.77 -13.07 17.85
C SER A 383 -29.52 -11.84 17.35
N SER A 384 -30.10 -12.01 16.16
CA SER A 384 -30.78 -11.03 15.35
C SER A 384 -32.13 -10.59 15.91
N ASP A 385 -32.26 -9.30 16.19
CA ASP A 385 -33.47 -8.52 15.94
C ASP A 385 -33.15 -7.03 15.69
N HIS A 386 -34.07 -6.29 15.05
CA HIS A 386 -33.88 -4.90 14.64
C HIS A 386 -33.52 -3.92 15.79
N LYS A 387 -33.77 -4.29 17.06
CA LYS A 387 -33.37 -3.51 18.25
C LYS A 387 -31.90 -3.71 18.63
N ASP A 388 -31.33 -4.89 18.36
CA ASP A 388 -29.95 -5.24 18.71
C ASP A 388 -28.94 -4.47 17.86
N SER A 389 -29.32 -4.11 16.64
CA SER A 389 -28.48 -3.31 15.74
C SER A 389 -28.22 -1.90 16.30
N LYS A 390 -29.23 -1.24 16.89
CA LYS A 390 -29.08 0.11 17.49
C LYS A 390 -28.29 0.08 18.79
N SER A 391 -28.50 -0.92 19.64
CA SER A 391 -27.70 -1.14 20.86
C SER A 391 -26.22 -1.37 20.51
N THR A 392 -25.95 -2.23 19.51
CA THR A 392 -24.60 -2.51 19.02
C THR A 392 -23.91 -1.24 18.49
N ILE A 393 -24.62 -0.39 17.75
CA ILE A 393 -24.09 0.91 17.29
C ILE A 393 -23.67 1.78 18.48
N CYS A 394 -24.49 1.90 19.51
CA CYS A 394 -24.17 2.69 20.71
C CYS A 394 -22.93 2.16 21.44
N LYS A 395 -22.79 0.83 21.55
CA LYS A 395 -21.60 0.17 22.10
C LYS A 395 -20.35 0.44 21.25
N THR A 396 -20.46 0.35 19.93
CA THR A 396 -19.35 0.65 19.02
C THR A 396 -18.92 2.11 19.13
N ILE A 397 -19.86 3.06 19.17
CA ILE A 397 -19.55 4.49 19.37
C ILE A 397 -18.82 4.70 20.70
N SER A 398 -19.32 4.13 21.79
CA SER A 398 -18.71 4.26 23.13
C SER A 398 -17.29 3.67 23.17
N CYS A 399 -17.03 2.59 22.42
CA CYS A 399 -15.71 1.98 22.32
C CYS A 399 -14.74 2.79 21.46
N LEU A 400 -15.24 3.46 20.42
CA LEU A 400 -14.45 4.32 19.54
C LEU A 400 -14.11 5.67 20.19
N LEU A 401 -14.97 6.16 21.09
CA LEU A 401 -14.83 7.44 21.79
C LEU A 401 -14.75 7.26 23.33
N PRO A 402 -13.76 6.51 23.85
CA PRO A 402 -13.74 6.10 25.26
C PRO A 402 -13.47 7.25 26.24
N THR A 403 -12.90 8.36 25.78
CA THR A 403 -12.61 9.55 26.59
C THR A 403 -13.74 10.58 26.56
N ASP A 404 -14.77 10.39 25.71
CA ASP A 404 -15.90 11.30 25.62
C ASP A 404 -17.04 10.85 26.55
N LEU A 405 -17.03 11.35 27.78
CA LEU A 405 -18.00 10.96 28.82
C LEU A 405 -19.45 11.32 28.45
N GLU A 406 -19.69 12.43 27.74
CA GLU A 406 -21.05 12.81 27.32
C GLU A 406 -21.57 11.85 26.25
N VAL A 407 -20.74 11.50 25.26
CA VAL A 407 -21.11 10.52 24.24
C VAL A 407 -21.30 9.14 24.87
N LYS A 408 -20.45 8.71 25.81
CA LYS A 408 -20.64 7.45 26.57
C LYS A 408 -21.99 7.43 27.29
N ARG A 409 -22.31 8.49 28.05
CA ARG A 409 -23.59 8.61 28.77
C ARG A 409 -24.78 8.59 27.82
N ALA A 410 -24.68 9.30 26.69
CA ALA A 410 -25.72 9.32 25.68
C ALA A 410 -25.91 7.94 25.03
N CYS A 411 -24.83 7.25 24.67
CA CYS A 411 -24.89 5.91 24.12
C CYS A 411 -25.47 4.90 25.13
N GLN A 412 -25.04 4.94 26.39
CA GLN A 412 -25.55 4.05 27.44
C GLN A 412 -27.04 4.30 27.72
N LEU A 413 -27.45 5.57 27.79
CA LEU A 413 -28.86 5.91 27.97
C LEU A 413 -29.70 5.47 26.76
N THR A 414 -29.17 5.65 25.54
CA THR A 414 -29.85 5.18 24.32
C THR A 414 -30.00 3.65 24.32
N GLU A 415 -28.98 2.92 24.76
CA GLU A 415 -29.05 1.46 24.93
C GLU A 415 -30.15 1.07 25.93
N PHE A 416 -30.16 1.69 27.12
CA PHE A 416 -31.21 1.48 28.12
C PHE A 416 -32.61 1.78 27.55
N LEU A 417 -32.78 2.87 26.82
CA LEU A 417 -34.08 3.24 26.24
C LEU A 417 -34.56 2.27 25.15
N LEU A 418 -33.65 1.59 24.46
CA LEU A 418 -33.99 0.55 23.49
C LEU A 418 -34.39 -0.76 24.18
N GLN A 419 -33.70 -1.09 25.29
CA GLN A 419 -33.95 -2.30 26.09
C GLN A 419 -33.68 -2.03 27.59
N PRO A 420 -34.71 -1.63 28.35
CA PRO A 420 -34.60 -1.38 29.78
C PRO A 420 -34.40 -2.71 30.52
N THR A 421 -33.22 -2.94 31.09
CA THR A 421 -32.91 -4.11 31.94
C THR A 421 -32.21 -3.64 33.21
N VAL A 422 -32.14 -4.52 34.22
CA VAL A 422 -31.42 -4.24 35.46
C VAL A 422 -29.94 -3.92 35.18
N ASP A 423 -29.31 -4.69 34.30
CA ASP A 423 -27.91 -4.48 33.93
C ASP A 423 -27.68 -3.16 33.18
N SER A 424 -28.57 -2.82 32.23
CA SER A 424 -28.44 -1.56 31.48
C SER A 424 -28.73 -0.35 32.36
N TYR A 425 -29.62 -0.47 33.35
CA TYR A 425 -29.87 0.55 34.37
C TYR A 425 -28.62 0.83 35.23
N TYR A 426 -27.99 -0.21 35.81
CA TYR A 426 -26.81 -0.03 36.65
C TYR A 426 -25.60 0.49 35.84
N ALA A 427 -25.51 0.15 34.56
CA ALA A 427 -24.51 0.74 33.67
C ALA A 427 -24.74 2.25 33.41
N VAL A 428 -26.01 2.70 33.27
CA VAL A 428 -26.33 4.14 33.24
C VAL A 428 -25.97 4.79 34.57
N GLU A 429 -26.36 4.19 35.69
CA GLU A 429 -26.08 4.71 37.05
C GLU A 429 -24.58 4.91 37.28
N SER A 430 -23.77 3.89 36.95
CA SER A 430 -22.33 3.96 37.07
C SER A 430 -21.74 5.12 36.26
N LEU A 431 -22.14 5.28 35.00
CA LEU A 431 -21.60 6.33 34.11
C LEU A 431 -22.08 7.75 34.45
N TYR A 432 -23.30 7.91 34.96
CA TYR A 432 -23.81 9.21 35.39
C TYR A 432 -23.28 9.65 36.76
N ASN A 433 -22.81 8.71 37.58
CA ASN A 433 -22.12 9.00 38.84
C ASN A 433 -20.59 9.22 38.67
N GLU A 434 -20.01 8.93 37.51
CA GLU A 434 -18.62 9.32 37.18
C GLU A 434 -18.52 10.86 37.19
N PRO A 435 -17.53 11.46 37.90
CA PRO A 435 -17.40 12.89 37.95
C PRO A 435 -17.09 13.45 36.55
N ASP A 436 -17.68 14.61 36.23
CA ASP A 436 -17.36 15.31 34.99
C ASP A 436 -15.87 15.68 35.00
N GLN A 437 -15.11 14.99 34.15
CA GLN A 437 -13.72 15.37 33.91
C GLN A 437 -13.74 16.71 33.17
N LYS A 438 -13.05 17.72 33.71
CA LYS A 438 -12.77 18.93 32.93
C LYS A 438 -12.06 18.50 31.66
N PRO A 439 -12.45 18.97 30.46
CA PRO A 439 -11.67 18.71 29.27
C PRO A 439 -10.25 19.19 29.57
N GLU A 440 -9.26 18.29 29.48
CA GLU A 440 -7.87 18.71 29.60
C GLU A 440 -7.67 19.84 28.58
N GLU A 441 -7.12 20.97 29.03
CA GLU A 441 -6.90 22.18 28.21
C GLU A 441 -5.97 21.92 27.01
N ASP A 442 -5.44 20.70 26.88
CA ASP A 442 -4.45 20.29 25.91
C ASP A 442 -5.09 19.70 24.64
N GLY A 443 -5.89 20.49 23.92
CA GLY A 443 -6.18 20.31 22.48
C GLY A 443 -6.72 18.97 21.95
N SER A 444 -7.01 17.96 22.78
CA SER A 444 -7.21 16.57 22.37
C SER A 444 -8.62 16.05 22.62
N LEU A 445 -9.65 16.87 22.40
CA LEU A 445 -10.99 16.30 22.25
C LEU A 445 -10.95 15.39 21.00
N PRO A 446 -11.29 14.09 21.11
CA PRO A 446 -11.06 13.09 20.06
C PRO A 446 -11.74 13.40 18.72
N VAL A 447 -12.81 14.19 18.78
CA VAL A 447 -13.70 14.53 17.67
C VAL A 447 -14.07 16.02 17.78
N PRO A 448 -14.15 16.78 16.67
CA PRO A 448 -14.56 18.18 16.72
C PRO A 448 -15.94 18.38 17.36
N ASN A 449 -16.09 19.45 18.15
CA ASN A 449 -17.33 19.74 18.89
C ASN A 449 -18.60 19.78 18.03
N SER A 450 -18.51 20.29 16.79
CA SER A 450 -19.64 20.29 15.86
C SER A 450 -20.15 18.87 15.57
N LEU A 451 -19.22 17.94 15.34
CA LEU A 451 -19.50 16.55 15.05
C LEU A 451 -20.01 15.81 16.30
N ARG A 452 -19.43 16.11 17.47
CA ARG A 452 -19.96 15.66 18.77
C ARG A 452 -21.41 16.10 18.95
N CYS A 453 -21.72 17.37 18.71
CA CYS A 453 -23.08 17.89 18.80
C CYS A 453 -24.03 17.17 17.83
N GLU A 454 -23.62 16.97 16.56
CA GLU A 454 -24.43 16.24 15.58
C GLU A 454 -24.68 14.79 15.99
N LEU A 455 -23.67 14.10 16.52
CA LEU A 455 -23.79 12.73 17.03
C LEU A 455 -24.75 12.65 18.23
N LEU A 456 -24.58 13.55 19.20
CA LEU A 456 -25.45 13.63 20.37
C LEU A 456 -26.89 13.98 19.98
N LEU A 457 -27.08 14.89 19.03
CA LEU A 457 -28.39 15.21 18.47
C LEU A 457 -29.00 13.98 17.80
N ALA A 458 -28.24 13.23 17.00
CA ALA A 458 -28.72 12.00 16.36
C ALA A 458 -29.19 10.97 17.40
N LEU A 459 -28.45 10.79 18.51
CA LEU A 459 -28.87 9.92 19.61
C LEU A 459 -30.13 10.46 20.32
N LYS A 460 -30.13 11.76 20.66
CA LYS A 460 -31.23 12.47 21.35
C LYS A 460 -32.55 12.41 20.59
N THR A 461 -32.55 12.37 19.25
CA THR A 461 -33.80 12.22 18.47
C THR A 461 -34.54 10.92 18.75
N GLN A 462 -33.87 9.91 19.30
CA GLN A 462 -34.46 8.63 19.66
C GLN A 462 -35.08 8.64 21.07
N TRP A 463 -34.84 9.68 21.86
CA TRP A 463 -35.23 9.71 23.26
C TRP A 463 -36.66 10.23 23.44
N PRO A 464 -37.46 9.62 24.33
CA PRO A 464 -38.81 10.11 24.62
C PRO A 464 -38.81 11.39 25.46
N PHE A 465 -37.65 11.85 25.90
CA PHE A 465 -37.44 13.00 26.76
C PHE A 465 -36.05 13.62 26.50
N ASP A 466 -35.84 14.84 26.98
CA ASP A 466 -34.58 15.56 26.88
C ASP A 466 -33.86 15.59 28.25
N PRO A 467 -32.79 14.79 28.45
CA PRO A 467 -32.08 14.67 29.71
C PRO A 467 -30.95 15.71 29.87
N GLU A 468 -30.77 16.64 28.94
CA GLU A 468 -29.68 17.63 28.92
C GLU A 468 -29.62 18.50 30.20
N PHE A 469 -30.64 18.43 31.05
CA PHE A 469 -30.75 19.13 32.34
C PHE A 469 -31.17 18.25 33.52
N TRP A 470 -31.08 16.92 33.40
CA TRP A 470 -31.51 16.02 34.48
C TRP A 470 -30.33 15.61 35.34
N ASP A 471 -30.39 15.93 36.64
CA ASP A 471 -29.54 15.28 37.63
C ASP A 471 -29.81 13.78 37.66
N TRP A 472 -28.84 12.98 38.13
CA TRP A 472 -29.02 11.52 38.24
C TRP A 472 -30.30 11.16 39.00
N LYS A 473 -30.66 11.94 40.03
CA LYS A 473 -31.90 11.76 40.80
C LYS A 473 -33.15 11.81 39.92
N THR A 474 -33.21 12.70 38.94
CA THR A 474 -34.33 12.83 38.00
C THR A 474 -34.26 11.79 36.90
N LEU A 475 -33.06 11.45 36.41
CA LEU A 475 -32.89 10.37 35.44
C LEU A 475 -33.28 9.00 36.04
N LYS A 476 -32.84 8.68 37.26
CA LYS A 476 -33.17 7.46 38.03
C LYS A 476 -34.68 7.23 38.10
N ARG A 477 -35.45 8.26 38.48
CA ARG A 477 -36.93 8.17 38.55
C ARG A 477 -37.57 7.80 37.22
N ASN A 478 -37.10 8.38 36.12
CA ASN A 478 -37.63 8.10 34.79
C ASN A 478 -37.19 6.74 34.26
N CYS A 479 -35.94 6.33 34.51
CA CYS A 479 -35.46 4.99 34.17
C CYS A 479 -36.28 3.90 34.89
N LEU A 480 -36.48 4.02 36.21
CA LEU A 480 -37.30 3.06 36.97
C LEU A 480 -38.74 2.99 36.44
N ALA A 481 -39.32 4.13 36.04
CA ALA A 481 -40.66 4.15 35.45
C ALA A 481 -40.74 3.43 34.08
N LEU A 482 -39.64 3.41 33.32
CA LEU A 482 -39.56 2.74 32.02
C LEU A 482 -39.25 1.24 32.13
N MET A 483 -38.66 0.80 33.25
CA MET A 483 -38.34 -0.61 33.49
C MET A 483 -39.57 -1.46 33.84
N GLY A 484 -40.66 -0.89 34.34
CA GLY A 484 -41.86 -1.67 34.64
C GLY A 484 -41.65 -2.66 35.79
N GLU A 485 -41.86 -3.96 35.55
CA GLU A 485 -41.77 -5.02 36.58
C GLU A 485 -40.33 -5.24 37.06
N GLU A 486 -39.37 -5.04 36.17
CA GLU A 486 -37.93 -5.13 36.42
C GLU A 486 -37.45 -4.07 37.44
N ALA A 487 -38.21 -2.97 37.60
CA ALA A 487 -37.93 -1.97 38.63
C ALA A 487 -38.09 -2.52 40.06
N ALA A 488 -38.93 -3.55 40.26
CA ALA A 488 -39.10 -4.19 41.56
C ALA A 488 -37.82 -4.95 41.99
N ILE A 489 -37.05 -5.46 41.02
CA ILE A 489 -35.76 -6.11 41.25
C ILE A 489 -34.72 -5.07 41.69
N VAL A 490 -34.64 -3.93 40.98
CA VAL A 490 -33.75 -2.82 41.35
C VAL A 490 -34.08 -2.29 42.75
N SER A 491 -35.36 -2.08 43.05
CA SER A 491 -35.82 -1.65 44.39
C SER A 491 -35.44 -2.64 45.49
N SER A 492 -35.50 -3.95 45.21
CA SER A 492 -35.09 -4.98 46.16
C SER A 492 -33.57 -5.04 46.37
N ILE A 493 -32.78 -4.65 45.37
CA ILE A 493 -31.31 -4.58 45.46
C ILE A 493 -30.87 -3.28 46.15
N ASP A 494 -31.47 -2.15 45.80
CA ASP A 494 -31.20 -0.85 46.43
C ASP A 494 -31.54 -0.91 47.93
N THR A 495 -32.65 -1.54 48.33
CA THR A 495 -32.99 -1.77 49.75
C THR A 495 -32.04 -2.73 50.49
N LEU A 496 -31.25 -3.53 49.78
CA LEU A 496 -30.19 -4.36 50.37
C LEU A 496 -28.85 -3.62 50.47
N ASN A 497 -28.62 -2.60 49.62
CA ASN A 497 -27.43 -1.75 49.62
C ASN A 497 -27.58 -0.50 50.51
N ASP A 498 -28.80 -0.01 50.69
CA ASP A 498 -29.14 1.13 51.53
C ASP A 498 -29.25 0.69 53.00
N THR A 499 -28.11 0.71 53.71
CA THR A 499 -28.12 0.65 55.18
C THR A 499 -28.53 1.94 55.86
N ASP A 500 -28.88 3.03 55.17
CA ASP A 500 -29.50 4.19 55.79
C ASP A 500 -30.23 5.09 54.77
N GLU A 501 -31.34 5.68 55.24
CA GLU A 501 -32.23 6.69 54.62
C GLU A 501 -33.44 6.19 53.80
N GLN A 502 -34.50 5.83 54.55
CA GLN A 502 -35.88 5.78 54.05
C GLN A 502 -36.47 7.19 53.86
N GLU A 503 -37.04 7.48 52.69
CA GLU A 503 -38.15 8.44 52.56
C GLU A 503 -39.23 7.92 51.57
N PRO A 504 -40.50 8.32 51.75
CA PRO A 504 -41.66 7.60 51.22
C PRO A 504 -42.00 7.97 49.77
N LEU A 505 -42.35 6.95 48.98
CA LEU A 505 -42.97 7.07 47.66
C LEU A 505 -44.32 7.81 47.73
N PRO A 506 -44.55 8.86 46.92
CA PRO A 506 -45.90 9.29 46.61
C PRO A 506 -46.45 8.49 45.43
N MET A 507 -47.46 7.70 45.74
CA MET A 507 -48.35 7.07 44.78
C MET A 507 -49.19 8.16 44.10
N GLN A 508 -48.92 8.49 42.83
CA GLN A 508 -49.89 9.05 41.84
C GLN A 508 -49.19 9.46 40.52
N ILE A 509 -49.05 8.55 39.56
CA ILE A 509 -49.09 8.91 38.13
C ILE A 509 -49.83 7.79 37.39
N TYR A 510 -51.15 7.89 37.33
CA TYR A 510 -51.98 7.12 36.42
C TYR A 510 -52.87 8.05 35.62
N HIS A 511 -52.33 9.09 34.99
CA HIS A 511 -52.99 9.85 33.90
C HIS A 511 -52.04 10.82 33.21
N GLN A 512 -51.19 10.33 32.30
CA GLN A 512 -50.59 11.19 31.27
C GLN A 512 -50.25 10.43 29.97
N ARG A 513 -51.14 9.53 29.54
CA ARG A 513 -51.00 8.81 28.26
C ARG A 513 -51.71 9.49 27.08
N HIS A 514 -52.29 10.68 27.25
CA HIS A 514 -53.19 11.26 26.24
C HIS A 514 -52.86 12.68 25.74
N HIS A 515 -51.77 13.32 26.16
CA HIS A 515 -51.49 14.72 25.77
C HIS A 515 -50.20 14.98 24.96
N MET A 516 -49.54 13.94 24.42
CA MET A 516 -48.35 14.09 23.58
C MET A 516 -48.57 13.49 22.17
N ARG A 517 -49.69 13.86 21.54
CA ARG A 517 -50.00 13.51 20.13
C ARG A 517 -50.21 14.70 19.19
N THR A 518 -49.86 15.92 19.62
CA THR A 518 -50.13 17.14 18.83
C THR A 518 -48.94 18.07 18.63
N MET A 519 -47.70 17.59 18.75
CA MET A 519 -46.48 18.33 18.37
C MET A 519 -45.62 17.59 17.32
N THR A 520 -46.24 16.78 16.45
CA THR A 520 -45.57 16.15 15.30
C THR A 520 -45.95 16.77 13.94
N SER A 521 -46.69 17.88 13.93
CA SER A 521 -47.14 18.54 12.69
C SER A 521 -46.33 19.77 12.27
N LEU A 522 -45.40 20.27 13.12
CA LEU A 522 -44.59 21.46 12.82
C LEU A 522 -43.13 21.17 12.40
N SER A 523 -42.55 20.04 12.82
CA SER A 523 -41.20 19.61 12.39
C SER A 523 -41.16 19.07 10.94
N LYS A 524 -42.28 18.54 10.43
CA LYS A 524 -42.35 17.95 9.07
C LYS A 524 -42.38 18.95 7.92
N LYS A 525 -42.44 20.27 8.16
CA LYS A 525 -42.52 21.28 7.10
C LYS A 525 -41.16 21.88 6.67
N MET A 526 -40.10 21.75 7.47
CA MET A 526 -38.77 22.25 7.08
C MET A 526 -37.95 21.27 6.22
N CYS A 527 -38.29 19.98 6.19
CA CYS A 527 -37.46 18.98 5.49
C CYS A 527 -37.85 18.75 4.02
N ARG A 528 -38.87 19.43 3.48
CA ARG A 528 -39.33 19.26 2.09
C ARG A 528 -38.67 20.20 1.07
N HIS A 529 -38.03 21.28 1.50
CA HIS A 529 -37.47 22.27 0.57
C HIS A 529 -36.02 21.96 0.11
N CYS A 530 -35.28 21.10 0.82
CA CYS A 530 -33.91 20.73 0.45
C CYS A 530 -33.80 19.45 -0.41
N ILE A 531 -34.86 18.66 -0.54
CA ILE A 531 -34.82 17.36 -1.25
C ILE A 531 -35.07 17.49 -2.76
N LEU A 532 -35.53 18.64 -3.26
CA LEU A 532 -35.92 18.81 -4.66
C LEU A 532 -34.86 19.46 -5.58
N LEU A 533 -33.64 19.70 -5.09
CA LEU A 533 -32.56 20.31 -5.91
C LEU A 533 -31.44 19.34 -6.33
N LEU A 534 -31.56 18.05 -6.02
CA LEU A 534 -30.56 17.05 -6.41
C LEU A 534 -31.24 15.92 -7.21
N VAL A 535 -30.88 15.83 -8.50
CA VAL A 535 -31.21 14.84 -9.56
C VAL A 535 -32.11 15.43 -10.65
N PRO A 536 -31.53 15.79 -11.82
CA PRO A 536 -31.18 14.79 -12.85
C PRO A 536 -29.79 15.04 -13.46
N SER A 537 -28.92 14.05 -13.73
CA SER A 537 -29.06 13.15 -14.88
C SER A 537 -27.80 12.26 -14.98
N VAL A 538 -27.91 10.95 -14.73
CA VAL A 538 -27.08 9.92 -15.40
C VAL A 538 -27.94 8.65 -15.51
N ARG A 539 -28.57 8.47 -16.67
CA ARG A 539 -29.08 7.17 -17.14
C ARG A 539 -28.10 6.62 -18.17
N ARG A 540 -27.87 5.29 -18.11
CA ARG A 540 -27.04 4.40 -18.96
C ARG A 540 -25.61 4.25 -18.41
N LYS A 541 -25.10 3.09 -17.99
CA LYS A 541 -25.47 1.67 -18.24
C LYS A 541 -25.51 0.90 -16.90
N ARG A 542 -26.70 0.37 -16.56
CA ARG A 542 -26.89 -0.64 -15.52
C ARG A 542 -26.60 -2.00 -16.13
N LYS A 543 -25.62 -2.74 -15.59
CA LYS A 543 -25.59 -4.22 -15.44
C LYS A 543 -24.17 -4.65 -15.01
N GLN A 544 -23.78 -4.33 -13.77
CA GLN A 544 -22.74 -5.08 -13.03
C GLN A 544 -22.65 -4.71 -11.53
N LEU A 545 -23.20 -3.57 -11.08
CA LEU A 545 -23.16 -3.13 -9.68
C LEU A 545 -24.53 -3.10 -8.95
N SER A 546 -25.55 -3.77 -9.49
CA SER A 546 -26.95 -3.66 -9.01
C SER A 546 -27.23 -4.28 -7.64
N TRP A 547 -26.30 -5.04 -7.05
CA TRP A 547 -26.51 -5.74 -5.78
C TRP A 547 -25.86 -5.06 -4.56
N LEU A 548 -25.05 -4.01 -4.75
CA LEU A 548 -24.25 -3.41 -3.67
C LEU A 548 -24.75 -2.05 -3.13
N ILE A 549 -25.68 -1.38 -3.82
CA ILE A 549 -25.95 0.06 -3.58
C ILE A 549 -27.32 0.31 -2.92
N HIS A 550 -28.27 -0.63 -3.03
CA HIS A 550 -29.67 -0.35 -2.66
C HIS A 550 -30.05 -0.49 -1.17
N PRO A 551 -29.38 -1.31 -0.32
CA PRO A 551 -29.74 -1.39 1.11
C PRO A 551 -29.20 -0.23 1.97
N SER A 552 -28.12 0.43 1.53
CA SER A 552 -27.32 1.34 2.37
C SER A 552 -27.91 2.76 2.48
N LEU A 553 -28.58 3.25 1.43
CA LEU A 553 -29.26 4.56 1.45
C LEU A 553 -30.55 4.55 2.28
N ASP A 554 -31.23 3.41 2.38
CA ASP A 554 -32.42 3.25 3.22
C ASP A 554 -32.09 3.15 4.71
N LEU A 555 -30.87 2.73 5.06
CA LEU A 555 -30.41 2.72 6.46
C LEU A 555 -30.06 4.14 6.94
N ILE A 556 -29.39 4.94 6.10
CA ILE A 556 -29.10 6.36 6.40
C ILE A 556 -30.41 7.17 6.53
N ARG A 557 -31.41 6.91 5.67
CA ARG A 557 -32.76 7.51 5.76
C ARG A 557 -33.62 7.03 6.95
N LYS A 558 -33.22 5.98 7.66
CA LYS A 558 -33.88 5.48 8.88
C LYS A 558 -33.16 5.90 10.15
N ILE A 559 -31.93 6.38 10.04
CA ILE A 559 -31.10 6.89 11.14
C ILE A 559 -31.26 8.41 11.29
N ILE A 560 -31.43 9.15 10.18
CA ILE A 560 -31.90 10.55 10.14
C ILE A 560 -33.43 10.56 10.14
#